data_AF-A0A7X5CUP2-F1
#
_entry.id   AF-A0A7X5CUP2-F1
#
_cell.length_a   1.000
_cell.length_b   1.000
_cell.length_c   1.000
_cell.angle_alpha   90.00
_cell.angle_beta   90.00
_cell.angle_gamma   90.00
#
_symmetry.space_group_name_H-M   'P 1'
#
loop_
_entity.id
_entity.type
_entity.pdbx_description
1 polymer ?
#
loop_
_entity_poly.entity_id
_entity_poly.type
_entity_poly.pdbx_seq_one_letter_code
_entity_poly.pdbx_strand_id
1 'polypeptide(L)'
;MKICQYEFQFENEFMGTIESEVSKLLNISMDNMIKKDINGVMFLLRKATENNYMLFVAHKSSYVYAVILRCNAIYENDIQKLLFDICDEIEEEYDEDHRKEVVNVFGNSDTYLKDLEKRHKVSSLFGICVD
;
A
#
# COMPACT_ATOMS: atom_id res chain seq x y z
N MET A 1 -10.64 -9.96 14.28
CA MET A 1 -10.94 -8.85 13.36
C MET A 1 -10.69 -9.36 11.95
N LYS A 2 -11.59 -9.14 10.99
CA LYS A 2 -11.34 -9.53 9.59
C LYS A 2 -10.47 -8.46 8.94
N ILE A 3 -9.40 -8.86 8.26
CA ILE A 3 -8.44 -7.96 7.62
C ILE A 3 -8.60 -8.08 6.11
N CYS A 4 -8.33 -6.98 5.41
CA CYS A 4 -8.05 -6.99 3.97
C CYS A 4 -6.66 -6.42 3.73
N GLN A 5 -6.02 -6.90 2.66
CA GLN A 5 -4.72 -6.42 2.20
C GLN A 5 -4.75 -6.25 0.69
N TYR A 6 -4.31 -5.10 0.22
CA TYR A 6 -4.14 -4.81 -1.21
C TYR A 6 -2.68 -4.48 -1.47
N GLU A 7 -2.15 -5.01 -2.56
CA GLU A 7 -0.78 -4.78 -2.99
C GLU A 7 -0.79 -4.40 -4.46
N PHE A 8 -0.30 -3.21 -4.79
CA PHE A 8 -0.45 -2.63 -6.12
C PHE A 8 0.76 -1.79 -6.50
N GLN A 9 0.98 -1.57 -7.81
CA GLN A 9 2.04 -0.69 -8.31
C GLN A 9 1.44 0.51 -9.03
N PHE A 10 2.00 1.70 -8.83
CA PHE A 10 1.54 2.91 -9.50
C PHE A 10 2.66 3.95 -9.64
N GLU A 11 2.46 4.90 -10.55
CA GLU A 11 3.29 6.07 -10.78
C GLU A 11 3.16 7.11 -9.66
N ASN A 12 4.26 7.82 -9.40
CA ASN A 12 4.37 8.82 -8.35
C ASN A 12 3.25 9.90 -8.34
N GLU A 13 2.57 10.13 -9.46
CA GLU A 13 1.45 11.09 -9.54
C GLU A 13 0.23 10.67 -8.71
N PHE A 14 -0.06 9.37 -8.62
CA PHE A 14 -1.18 8.85 -7.83
C PHE A 14 -0.88 8.78 -6.33
N MET A 15 0.40 8.92 -5.94
CA MET A 15 0.83 8.79 -4.54
C MET A 15 0.11 9.77 -3.62
N GLY A 16 -0.05 11.03 -4.04
CA GLY A 16 -0.70 12.06 -3.23
C GLY A 16 -2.19 11.79 -2.98
N THR A 17 -2.90 11.32 -4.02
CA THR A 17 -4.31 10.94 -3.93
C THR A 17 -4.49 9.76 -2.99
N ILE A 18 -3.70 8.70 -3.17
CA ILE A 18 -3.76 7.49 -2.33
C ILE A 18 -3.44 7.83 -0.88
N GLU A 19 -2.35 8.57 -0.65
CA GLU A 19 -1.94 8.96 0.70
C GLU A 19 -3.03 9.78 1.40
N SER A 20 -3.62 10.77 0.72
CA SER A 20 -4.69 11.61 1.27
C SER A 20 -5.96 10.81 1.56
N GLU A 21 -6.49 10.12 0.55
CA GLU A 21 -7.82 9.50 0.64
C GLU A 21 -7.81 8.28 1.55
N VAL A 22 -6.79 7.43 1.46
CA VAL A 22 -6.66 6.28 2.37
C VAL A 22 -6.39 6.74 3.80
N SER A 23 -5.59 7.79 4.01
CA SER A 23 -5.36 8.29 5.37
C SER A 23 -6.63 8.83 6.01
N LYS A 24 -7.47 9.56 5.26
CA LYS A 24 -8.79 10.00 5.73
C LYS A 24 -9.69 8.80 6.06
N LEU A 25 -9.78 7.84 5.14
CA LEU A 25 -10.64 6.66 5.29
C LEU A 25 -10.26 5.82 6.51
N LEU A 26 -8.96 5.61 6.71
CA LEU A 26 -8.43 4.73 7.75
C LEU A 26 -8.09 5.45 9.07
N ASN A 27 -8.34 6.76 9.13
CA ASN A 27 -7.97 7.64 10.25
C ASN A 27 -6.47 7.53 10.61
N ILE A 28 -5.62 7.53 9.60
CA ILE A 28 -4.16 7.52 9.75
C ILE A 28 -3.65 8.97 9.74
N SER A 29 -2.78 9.32 10.68
CA SER A 29 -2.22 10.67 10.79
C SER A 29 -1.30 11.00 9.61
N MET A 30 -1.53 12.16 8.99
CA MET A 30 -0.68 12.73 7.94
C MET A 30 0.63 13.35 8.48
N ASP A 31 0.75 13.53 9.80
CA ASP A 31 1.91 14.19 10.40
C ASP A 31 3.07 13.24 10.68
N ASN A 32 2.81 11.93 10.75
CA ASN A 32 3.74 10.94 11.30
C ASN A 32 4.16 9.87 10.29
N MET A 33 4.80 10.29 9.20
CA MET A 33 5.39 9.36 8.23
C MET A 33 6.74 8.81 8.74
N ILE A 34 6.88 7.49 8.75
CA ILE A 34 8.14 6.82 9.04
C ILE A 34 8.83 6.52 7.71
N LYS A 35 9.99 7.14 7.48
CA LYS A 35 10.83 6.89 6.31
C LYS A 35 12.08 6.09 6.68
N LYS A 36 12.40 5.07 5.89
CA LYS A 36 13.68 4.34 5.98
C LYS A 36 14.23 4.07 4.58
N ASP A 37 15.53 4.27 4.41
CA ASP A 37 16.27 3.92 3.20
C ASP A 37 17.22 2.76 3.49
N ILE A 38 17.06 1.63 2.79
CA ILE A 38 17.82 0.40 3.01
C ILE A 38 18.31 -0.12 1.66
N ASN A 39 19.62 -0.14 1.45
CA ASN A 39 20.27 -0.68 0.24
C ASN A 39 19.69 -0.11 -1.08
N GLY A 40 19.32 1.18 -1.09
CA GLY A 40 18.75 1.85 -2.26
C GLY A 40 17.24 1.67 -2.42
N VAL A 41 16.58 0.93 -1.53
CA VAL A 41 15.11 0.84 -1.44
C VAL A 41 14.60 1.81 -0.38
N MET A 42 13.67 2.67 -0.78
CA MET A 42 12.96 3.60 0.08
C MET A 42 11.68 2.94 0.58
N PHE A 43 11.45 3.01 1.88
CA PHE A 43 10.24 2.59 2.55
C PHE A 43 9.60 3.80 3.22
N LEU A 44 8.32 4.03 2.95
CA LEU A 44 7.50 5.07 3.58
C LEU A 44 6.31 4.40 4.23
N LEU A 45 6.16 4.55 5.54
CA LEU A 45 5.05 3.97 6.28
C LEU A 45 4.23 5.05 6.95
N ARG A 46 2.91 4.93 6.84
CA ARG A 46 1.97 5.54 7.79
C ARG A 46 1.10 4.47 8.39
N LYS A 47 0.83 4.57 9.70
CA LYS A 47 0.02 3.59 10.40
C LYS A 47 -0.80 4.20 11.52
N ALA A 48 -1.97 3.63 11.77
CA ALA A 48 -2.74 3.84 12.97
C ALA A 48 -2.50 2.70 13.99
N THR A 49 -2.33 1.46 13.50
CA THR A 49 -2.05 0.27 14.30
C THR A 49 -1.10 -0.69 13.56
N GLU A 50 -0.76 -1.82 14.16
CA GLU A 50 0.03 -2.88 13.49
C GLU A 50 -0.68 -3.53 12.28
N ASN A 51 -2.01 -3.45 12.21
CA ASN A 51 -2.85 -4.02 11.14
C ASN A 51 -3.66 -2.96 10.38
N ASN A 52 -3.38 -1.68 10.62
CA ASN A 52 -3.99 -0.55 9.92
C ASN A 52 -2.89 0.40 9.47
N TYR A 53 -2.43 0.23 8.23
CA TYR A 53 -1.30 0.97 7.68
C TYR A 53 -1.30 1.02 6.15
N MET A 54 -0.50 1.94 5.64
CA MET A 54 -0.07 2.05 4.25
C MET A 54 1.46 2.03 4.20
N LEU A 55 2.02 1.17 3.37
CA LEU A 55 3.46 1.03 3.16
C LEU A 55 3.77 1.23 1.68
N PHE A 56 4.55 2.26 1.38
CA PHE A 56 5.06 2.56 0.04
C PHE A 56 6.51 2.09 -0.06
N VAL A 57 6.84 1.42 -1.16
CA VAL A 57 8.16 0.85 -1.40
C VAL A 57 8.59 1.13 -2.83
N ALA A 58 9.75 1.74 -2.99
CA ALA A 58 10.32 1.98 -4.32
C ALA A 58 11.85 1.91 -4.26
N HIS A 59 12.48 1.60 -5.38
CA HIS A 59 13.90 1.93 -5.52
C HIS A 59 14.05 3.46 -5.55
N LYS A 60 15.11 4.01 -4.96
CA LYS A 60 15.34 5.46 -4.83
C LYS A 60 15.35 6.25 -6.16
N SER A 61 15.51 5.56 -7.28
CA SER A 61 15.50 6.13 -8.63
C SER A 61 14.26 5.76 -9.44
N SER A 62 13.28 5.10 -8.83
CA SER A 62 12.04 4.68 -9.47
C SER A 62 11.00 5.80 -9.37
N TYR A 63 10.20 5.94 -10.42
CA TYR A 63 8.97 6.74 -10.39
C TYR A 63 7.74 5.88 -10.11
N VAL A 64 7.90 4.56 -10.03
CA VAL A 64 6.85 3.59 -9.69
C VAL A 64 7.05 3.10 -8.25
N TYR A 65 5.96 3.09 -7.49
CA TYR A 65 5.90 2.65 -6.10
C TYR A 65 5.02 1.41 -5.99
N ALA A 66 5.51 0.41 -5.26
CA ALA A 66 4.66 -0.64 -4.74
C ALA A 66 3.99 -0.14 -3.46
N VAL A 67 2.68 -0.29 -3.36
CA VAL A 67 1.90 0.09 -2.18
C VAL A 67 1.17 -1.08 -1.61
N ILE A 68 1.29 -1.20 -0.30
CA ILE A 68 0.64 -2.21 0.51
C ILE A 68 -0.30 -1.48 1.46
N LEU A 69 -1.60 -1.71 1.28
CA LEU A 69 -2.65 -1.23 2.18
C LEU A 69 -3.12 -2.41 3.01
N ARG A 70 -3.09 -2.30 4.35
CA ARG A 70 -3.64 -3.30 5.26
C ARG A 70 -4.57 -2.62 6.23
N CYS A 71 -5.81 -3.08 6.31
CA CYS A 71 -6.82 -2.50 7.18
C CYS A 71 -7.91 -3.49 7.55
N ASN A 72 -8.86 -3.04 8.38
CA ASN A 72 -10.04 -3.84 8.72
C ASN A 72 -10.95 -3.98 7.49
N ALA A 73 -11.45 -5.19 7.25
CA ALA A 73 -12.31 -5.51 6.11
C ALA A 73 -13.63 -4.71 6.08
N ILE A 74 -14.00 -4.01 7.14
CA ILE A 74 -15.11 -3.04 7.09
C ILE A 74 -14.90 -1.94 6.03
N TYR A 75 -13.65 -1.64 5.67
CA TYR A 75 -13.28 -0.64 4.67
C TYR A 75 -13.05 -1.24 3.28
N GLU A 76 -13.29 -2.54 3.09
CA GLU A 76 -12.93 -3.26 1.86
C GLU A 76 -13.58 -2.64 0.61
N ASN A 77 -14.88 -2.31 0.67
CA ASN A 77 -15.59 -1.71 -0.45
C ASN A 77 -15.09 -0.30 -0.78
N ASP A 78 -14.80 0.51 0.24
CA ASP A 78 -14.33 1.89 0.05
C ASP A 78 -12.91 1.92 -0.54
N ILE A 79 -12.04 1.01 -0.10
CA ILE A 79 -10.71 0.82 -0.67
C ILE A 79 -10.79 0.34 -2.11
N GLN A 80 -11.63 -0.66 -2.41
CA GLN A 80 -11.79 -1.14 -3.79
C GLN A 80 -12.28 -0.04 -4.72
N LYS A 81 -13.27 0.74 -4.28
CA LYS A 81 -13.78 1.86 -5.06
C LYS A 81 -12.66 2.87 -5.37
N LEU A 82 -11.90 3.29 -4.35
CA LEU A 82 -10.78 4.21 -4.54
C LEU A 82 -9.74 3.65 -5.52
N LEU A 83 -9.38 2.37 -5.40
CA LEU A 83 -8.40 1.74 -6.29
C LEU A 83 -8.93 1.58 -7.72
N PHE A 84 -10.22 1.33 -7.91
CA PHE A 84 -10.82 1.32 -9.24
C PHE A 84 -10.88 2.72 -9.87
N ASP A 85 -11.22 3.75 -9.09
CA ASP A 85 -11.20 5.13 -9.58
C ASP A 85 -9.78 5.50 -10.09
N ILE A 86 -8.72 5.05 -9.40
CA ILE A 86 -7.32 5.22 -9.86
C ILE A 86 -7.01 4.38 -11.11
N CYS A 87 -7.52 3.15 -11.20
CA CYS A 87 -7.35 2.34 -12.40
C CYS A 87 -8.01 2.97 -13.62
N ASP A 88 -9.16 3.63 -13.44
CA ASP A 88 -9.85 4.34 -14.52
C ASP A 88 -9.01 5.55 -15.00
N GLU A 89 -8.37 6.29 -14.09
CA GLU A 89 -7.42 7.36 -14.45
C GLU A 89 -6.21 6.82 -15.23
N ILE A 90 -5.64 5.68 -14.80
CA ILE A 90 -4.51 5.04 -15.51
C ILE A 90 -4.94 4.57 -16.91
N GLU A 91 -6.12 3.96 -17.06
CA GLU A 91 -6.64 3.52 -18.35
C GLU A 91 -6.85 4.69 -19.31
N GLU A 92 -7.35 5.83 -18.81
CA GLU A 92 -7.54 7.04 -19.61
C GLU A 92 -6.21 7.67 -20.09
N GLU A 93 -5.17 7.64 -19.27
CA GLU A 93 -3.88 8.28 -19.58
C GLU A 93 -2.93 7.37 -20.36
N TYR A 94 -2.94 6.06 -20.07
CA TYR A 94 -1.93 5.11 -20.54
C TYR A 94 -2.50 3.94 -21.37
N ASP A 95 -3.83 3.80 -21.50
CA ASP A 95 -4.50 2.67 -22.17
C ASP A 95 -4.18 1.30 -21.51
N GLU A 96 -3.99 1.30 -20.19
CA GLU A 96 -3.67 0.12 -19.37
C GLU A 96 -4.75 -0.16 -18.31
N ASP A 97 -5.42 -1.33 -18.38
CA ASP A 97 -6.44 -1.75 -17.40
C ASP A 97 -5.86 -2.66 -16.30
N HIS A 98 -5.67 -2.09 -15.12
CA HIS A 98 -5.18 -2.80 -13.93
C HIS A 98 -6.26 -3.22 -12.93
N ARG A 99 -7.56 -3.09 -13.25
CA ARG A 99 -8.65 -3.40 -12.31
C ARG A 99 -8.62 -4.86 -11.82
N LYS A 100 -8.06 -5.78 -12.63
CA LYS A 100 -7.87 -7.20 -12.26
C LYS A 100 -6.86 -7.42 -11.13
N GLU A 101 -5.97 -6.47 -10.90
CA GLU A 101 -4.95 -6.53 -9.85
C GLU A 101 -5.48 -6.04 -8.50
N VAL A 102 -6.64 -5.35 -8.48
CA VAL A 102 -7.32 -4.90 -7.26
C VAL A 102 -8.03 -6.08 -6.59
N VAL A 103 -7.24 -6.94 -5.95
CA VAL A 103 -7.73 -8.12 -5.23
C VAL A 103 -7.23 -8.12 -3.79
N ASN A 104 -8.09 -8.57 -2.87
CA ASN A 104 -7.69 -8.77 -1.48
C ASN A 104 -6.76 -9.98 -1.39
N VAL A 105 -5.48 -9.73 -1.11
CA VAL A 105 -4.43 -10.77 -1.01
C VAL A 105 -4.19 -11.24 0.42
N PHE A 106 -4.99 -10.79 1.40
CA PHE A 106 -4.82 -11.22 2.79
C PHE A 106 -5.02 -12.74 2.91
N GLY A 107 -4.08 -13.41 3.58
CA GLY A 107 -4.05 -14.86 3.72
C GLY A 107 -3.37 -15.62 2.58
N ASN A 108 -3.03 -14.95 1.47
CA ASN A 108 -2.22 -15.56 0.41
C ASN A 108 -0.81 -15.90 0.93
N SER A 109 -0.26 -17.03 0.51
CA SER A 109 1.09 -17.46 0.90
C SER A 109 2.19 -16.70 0.18
N ASP A 110 1.87 -16.16 -0.99
CA ASP A 110 2.80 -15.46 -1.88
C ASP A 110 2.29 -14.03 -2.09
N THR A 111 2.86 -13.09 -1.34
CA THR A 111 2.55 -11.66 -1.46
C THR A 111 3.85 -10.86 -1.37
N TYR A 112 3.86 -9.67 -1.96
CA TYR A 112 4.98 -8.75 -1.93
C TYR A 112 5.36 -8.37 -0.49
N LEU A 113 4.39 -8.15 0.41
CA LEU A 113 4.68 -7.89 1.82
C LEU A 113 5.47 -9.04 2.49
N LYS A 114 5.09 -10.29 2.23
CA LYS A 114 5.80 -11.46 2.77
C LYS A 114 7.22 -11.57 2.21
N ASP A 115 7.40 -11.18 0.97
CA ASP A 115 8.71 -11.10 0.34
C ASP A 115 9.60 -9.99 0.92
N LEU A 116 9.02 -8.82 1.21
CA LEU A 116 9.70 -7.75 1.94
C LEU A 116 10.08 -8.17 3.35
N GLU A 117 9.23 -8.95 4.04
CA GLU A 117 9.55 -9.49 5.36
C GLU A 117 10.76 -10.43 5.30
N LYS A 118 10.85 -11.33 4.32
CA LYS A 118 12.00 -12.22 4.14
C LYS A 118 13.30 -11.43 3.93
N ARG A 119 13.25 -10.36 3.11
CA ARG A 119 14.44 -9.59 2.68
C ARG A 119 14.87 -8.52 3.68
N HIS A 120 13.92 -7.85 4.33
CA HIS A 120 14.16 -6.62 5.09
C HIS A 120 13.65 -6.66 6.54
N LYS A 121 12.90 -7.69 6.95
CA LYS A 121 12.30 -7.77 8.29
C LYS A 121 11.41 -6.56 8.60
N VAL A 122 10.54 -6.20 7.66
CA VAL A 122 9.70 -5.00 7.71
C VAL A 122 8.81 -4.95 8.95
N SER A 123 8.33 -6.10 9.44
CA SER A 123 7.57 -6.19 10.69
C SER A 123 8.34 -5.58 11.88
N SER A 124 9.61 -5.95 12.04
CA SER A 124 10.48 -5.46 13.11
C SER A 124 10.93 -4.02 12.88
N LEU A 125 11.14 -3.63 11.62
CA LEU A 125 11.56 -2.27 11.27
C LEU A 125 10.49 -1.22 11.56
N PHE A 126 9.21 -1.59 11.43
CA PHE A 126 8.08 -0.66 11.41
C PHE A 126 7.04 -0.94 12.50
N GLY A 127 7.14 -2.08 13.19
CA GLY A 127 6.14 -2.54 14.15
C GLY A 127 4.79 -2.74 13.48
N ILE A 128 4.76 -3.56 12.42
CA ILE A 128 3.56 -3.91 11.65
C ILE A 128 3.40 -5.44 11.57
N CYS A 129 2.17 -5.90 11.37
CA CYS A 129 1.86 -7.32 11.12
C CYS A 129 2.04 -7.68 9.64
N VAL A 130 2.47 -8.91 9.38
CA VAL A 130 2.81 -9.43 8.04
C VAL A 130 2.27 -10.84 7.78
N ASP A 131 1.45 -11.37 8.70
CA ASP A 131 0.90 -12.73 8.65
C ASP A 131 -0.05 -12.97 7.47
#